data_AF-A0A3S4HP25-F1
#
_entry.id   AF-A0A3S4HP25-F1
#
_cell.length_a   1.000
_cell.length_b   1.000
_cell.length_c   1.000
_cell.angle_alpha   90.00
_cell.angle_beta   90.00
_cell.angle_gamma   90.00
#
_symmetry.space_group_name_H-M   'P 1'
#
loop_
_entity.id
_entity.type
_entity.pdbx_description
1 polymer ?
#
loop_
_entity_poly.entity_id
_entity_poly.type
_entity_poly.pdbx_seq_one_letter_code
_entity_poly.pdbx_strand_id
1 'polypeptide(L)' 'MEDARSVLKDGDAVEAVIVAVDRKSRNISLSIKAKDAQEDNAALKSLAVDSASAGTTNLGALLKAKLSGSNE' A
#
# COMPACT_ATOMS: atom_id res chain seq x y z
N MET A 1 22.25 -9.95 8.45
CA MET A 1 21.39 -10.44 7.35
C MET A 1 20.23 -11.14 8.03
N GLU A 2 19.02 -10.64 7.85
CA GLU A 2 17.82 -11.21 8.46
C GLU A 2 17.44 -12.47 7.66
N ASP A 3 17.52 -13.63 8.30
CA ASP A 3 17.37 -14.93 7.66
C ASP A 3 15.88 -15.17 7.36
N ALA A 4 15.51 -15.24 6.08
CA ALA A 4 14.12 -15.44 5.66
C ALA A 4 13.48 -16.71 6.26
N ARG A 5 14.30 -17.69 6.66
CA ARG A 5 13.87 -18.95 7.30
C ARG A 5 13.40 -18.79 8.75
N SER A 6 13.72 -17.67 9.43
CA SER A 6 13.20 -17.41 10.77
C SER A 6 11.83 -16.73 10.74
N VAL A 7 11.46 -16.12 9.60
CA VAL A 7 10.25 -15.30 9.46
C VAL A 7 9.10 -16.11 8.88
N LEU A 8 9.38 -17.08 7.99
CA LEU A 8 8.40 -18.03 7.46
C LEU A 8 8.92 -19.46 7.61
N LYS A 9 8.06 -20.36 8.10
CA LYS A 9 8.36 -21.81 8.15
C LYS A 9 7.79 -22.50 6.91
N ASP A 10 8.43 -23.62 6.55
CA ASP A 10 7.94 -24.48 5.48
C ASP A 10 6.57 -25.07 5.87
N GLY A 11 5.55 -24.80 5.06
CA GLY A 11 4.18 -25.24 5.29
C GLY A 11 3.20 -24.17 5.80
N ASP A 12 3.68 -22.97 6.13
CA ASP A 12 2.80 -21.86 6.51
C ASP A 12 2.02 -21.32 5.31
N ALA A 13 0.71 -21.15 5.50
CA ALA A 13 -0.12 -20.43 4.56
C ALA A 13 0.11 -18.93 4.72
N VAL A 14 0.59 -18.28 3.65
CA VAL A 14 0.85 -16.84 3.64
C VAL A 14 0.08 -16.17 2.52
N GLU A 15 -0.42 -14.98 2.81
CA GLU A 15 -1.08 -14.14 1.82
C GLU A 15 -0.03 -13.24 1.14
N ALA A 16 0.02 -13.29 -0.19
CA ALA A 16 0.93 -12.50 -1.00
C ALA A 16 0.22 -12.00 -2.25
N VAL A 17 0.73 -10.92 -2.84
CA VAL A 17 0.22 -10.38 -4.10
C VAL A 17 1.06 -10.86 -5.26
N ILE A 18 0.41 -11.09 -6.40
CA ILE A 18 1.06 -11.44 -7.66
C ILE A 18 1.73 -10.18 -8.22
N VAL A 19 3.05 -10.22 -8.30
CA VAL A 19 3.86 -9.13 -8.88
C VAL A 19 3.98 -9.29 -10.38
N ALA A 20 4.20 -10.52 -10.85
CA ALA A 20 4.36 -10.81 -12.26
C ALA A 20 4.00 -12.26 -12.57
N VAL A 21 3.52 -12.50 -13.80
CA VAL A 21 3.25 -13.83 -14.33
C VAL A 21 4.03 -14.00 -15.62
N ASP A 22 5.03 -14.88 -15.60
CA ASP A 22 5.71 -15.32 -16.82
C ASP A 22 4.98 -16.53 -17.38
N ARG A 23 4.20 -16.29 -18.44
CA ARG A 23 3.38 -17.32 -19.08
C ARG A 23 4.20 -18.36 -19.85
N LYS A 24 5.44 -18.04 -20.25
CA LYS A 24 6.29 -18.93 -21.05
C LYS A 24 6.92 -20.00 -20.18
N SER A 25 7.45 -19.59 -19.02
CA SER A 25 7.97 -20.53 -18.01
C SER A 25 6.87 -21.05 -17.07
N ARG A 26 5.69 -20.41 -17.07
CA ARG A 26 4.60 -20.63 -16.09
C ARG A 26 5.02 -20.34 -14.65
N ASN A 27 5.95 -19.41 -14.49
CA ASN A 27 6.39 -18.93 -13.19
C ASN A 27 5.56 -17.73 -12.74
N ILE A 28 5.28 -17.68 -11.43
CA ILE A 28 4.54 -16.59 -10.80
C ILE A 28 5.44 -15.99 -9.72
N SER A 29 5.71 -14.69 -9.84
CA SER A 29 6.45 -13.93 -8.83
C SER A 29 5.47 -13.37 -7.81
N LEU A 30 5.66 -13.73 -6.55
CA LEU A 30 4.82 -13.31 -5.42
C LEU A 30 5.62 -12.37 -4.49
N SER A 31 4.94 -11.42 -3.85
CA SER A 31 5.56 -10.57 -2.83
C SER A 31 4.59 -10.28 -1.70
N ILE A 32 5.04 -10.55 -0.47
CA ILE A 32 4.33 -10.24 0.78
C ILE A 32 4.47 -8.73 1.06
N LYS A 33 5.67 -8.18 0.90
CA LYS A 33 5.91 -6.74 1.10
C LYS A 33 5.07 -5.85 0.17
N ALA A 34 4.81 -6.32 -1.05
CA ALA A 34 3.94 -5.60 -1.98
C ALA A 34 2.48 -5.60 -1.52
N LYS A 35 2.03 -6.65 -0.82
CA LYS A 35 0.71 -6.72 -0.19
C LYS A 35 0.60 -5.63 0.88
N ASP A 36 1.55 -5.58 1.81
CA ASP A 36 1.55 -4.59 2.91
C ASP A 36 1.55 -3.16 2.36
N ALA A 37 2.39 -2.88 1.36
CA ALA A 37 2.44 -1.56 0.73
C ALA A 37 1.14 -1.19 -0.01
N GLN A 38 0.44 -2.18 -0.59
CA GLN A 38 -0.87 -1.95 -1.21
C GLN A 38 -1.96 -1.71 -0.17
N GLU A 39 -1.98 -2.48 0.92
CA GLU A 39 -2.91 -2.28 2.03
C GLU A 39 -2.71 -0.90 2.67
N ASP A 40 -1.47 -0.49 2.93
CA ASP A 40 -1.15 0.84 3.44
C ASP A 40 -1.63 1.95 2.49
N ASN A 41 -1.37 1.80 1.19
CA ASN A 41 -1.82 2.79 0.20
C ASN A 41 -3.35 2.83 0.09
N ALA A 42 -4.00 1.67 0.12
CA ALA A 42 -5.45 1.56 0.09
C ALA A 42 -6.08 2.17 1.35
N ALA A 43 -5.50 1.92 2.52
CA ALA A 43 -5.92 2.51 3.79
C ALA A 43 -5.78 4.03 3.76
N LEU A 44 -4.64 4.57 3.31
CA LEU A 44 -4.45 6.01 3.13
C LEU A 44 -5.44 6.62 2.14
N LYS A 45 -5.74 5.93 1.04
CA LYS A 45 -6.76 6.37 0.07
C LYS A 45 -8.16 6.34 0.67
N SER A 46 -8.53 5.30 1.41
CA SER A 46 -9.82 5.21 2.09
C SER A 46 -9.97 6.32 3.14
N LEU A 47 -8.91 6.60 3.91
CA LEU A 47 -8.89 7.68 4.88
C LEU A 47 -9.01 9.06 4.21
N ALA A 48 -8.38 9.25 3.03
CA ALA A 48 -8.52 10.48 2.24
C ALA A 48 -9.93 10.65 1.65
N VAL A 49 -10.59 9.56 1.28
CA VAL A 49 -11.99 9.56 0.79
C VAL A 49 -12.97 9.80 1.93
N ASP A 50 -12.77 9.17 3.10
CA ASP A 50 -13.58 9.41 4.29
C ASP A 50 -13.35 10.81 4.86
N SER A 51 -12.16 11.39 4.71
CA SER A 51 -11.87 12.80 4.99
C SER A 51 -12.54 13.77 4.02
N ALA A 52 -13.01 13.29 2.86
CA ALA A 52 -13.84 14.09 1.95
C ALA A 52 -15.33 14.07 2.36
N SER A 53 -15.77 13.08 3.15
CA SER A 53 -17.15 12.98 3.67
C SER A 53 -17.28 13.53 5.11
N ALA A 54 -16.24 13.41 5.93
CA ALA A 54 -16.17 13.96 7.28
C ALA A 54 -15.68 15.43 7.26
N GLY A 55 -16.56 16.34 6.82
CA GLY A 55 -16.53 17.75 7.21
C GLY A 55 -15.21 18.50 6.98
N THR A 56 -14.99 18.97 5.75
CA THR A 56 -14.04 20.06 5.49
C THR A 56 -14.61 21.39 6.00
N THR A 57 -14.77 21.54 7.31
CA THR A 57 -14.98 22.87 7.89
C THR A 57 -13.60 23.46 8.19
N ASN A 58 -13.17 24.35 7.29
CA ASN A 58 -12.05 25.29 7.42
C ASN A 58 -10.61 24.74 7.45
N LEU A 59 -10.28 23.68 8.17
CA LEU A 59 -8.87 23.25 8.33
C LEU A 59 -8.31 22.46 7.12
N GLY A 60 -9.13 21.59 6.52
CA GLY A 60 -8.72 20.78 5.36
C GLY A 60 -8.48 21.60 4.08
N ALA A 61 -9.27 22.66 3.87
CA ALA A 61 -9.12 23.56 2.72
C ALA A 61 -7.84 24.40 2.81
N LEU A 62 -7.47 24.87 4.02
CA LEU A 62 -6.25 25.66 4.24
C LEU A 62 -4.97 24.83 4.06
N LEU A 63 -4.98 23.57 4.51
CA LEU A 63 -3.85 22.65 4.31
C LEU A 63 -3.63 22.31 2.84
N LYS A 64 -4.71 22.07 2.08
CA LYS A 64 -4.61 21.82 0.63
C LYS A 64 -4.06 23.03 -0.12
N ALA A 65 -4.53 24.24 0.21
CA ALA A 65 -4.08 25.48 -0.40
C ALA A 65 -2.60 25.78 -0.11
N LYS A 66 -2.11 25.53 1.11
CA LYS A 66 -0.68 25.69 1.45
C LYS A 66 0.20 24.64 0.77
N LEU A 67 -0.29 23.40 0.66
CA LEU A 67 0.44 22.32 0.01
C LEU A 67 0.53 22.55 -1.52
N SER A 68 -0.52 23.07 -2.15
CA SER A 68 -0.49 23.45 -3.57
C SER A 68 0.32 24.73 -3.84
N GLY A 69 0.37 25.66 -2.90
CA GLY A 69 1.10 26.93 -3.04
C GLY A 69 2.58 26.89 -2.64
N SER A 70 3.13 25.75 -2.23
CA SER A 70 4.55 25.61 -1.84
C SER A 70 5.40 24.85 -2.88
N ASN A 71 4.86 24.57 -4.06
CA ASN A 71 5.57 23.90 -5.15
C ASN A 71 5.58 24.75 -6.44
N GLU A 72 5.72 26.06 -6.28
CA GLU A 72 6.11 27.01 -7.34
C GLU A 72 7.36 27.77 -6.89
#